data_AF-A0A9P0BEL3-F1
#
_entry.id   AF-A0A9P0BEL3-F1
#
_cell.length_a   1.000
_cell.length_b   1.000
_cell.length_c   1.000
_cell.angle_alpha   90.00
_cell.angle_beta   90.00
_cell.angle_gamma   90.00
#
_symmetry.space_group_name_H-M   'P 1'
#
loop_
_entity.id
_entity.type
_entity.pdbx_description
1 polymer ?
#
loop_
_entity_poly.entity_id
_entity_poly.type
_entity_poly.pdbx_seq_one_letter_code
_entity_poly.pdbx_strand_id
1 'polypeptide(L)'
;MLGYEDDFFSASELAVKGVGITNPWPRKSFKGVLYNLYRVVIFSVATVYFVFELMVMKETIKDLFKFLGNIGMFATHFVGVSKFLILTTQRKKIQKIMDSLQSDKFKYVSLGNFKPYEKFNTAKKRSSKIVTVLMVCYVGVGVSAHISAVLNMLGHEYTENIDCQMFVPYFSYWPYDFNTTFKCHILFFLFDWPLGIFASNIAGYVSLL
;
A
#
# COMPACT_ATOMS: atom_id res chain seq x y z
N MET A 1 -10.69 6.22 -35.97
CA MET A 1 -10.57 6.58 -34.52
C MET A 1 -9.71 7.82 -34.38
N LEU A 2 -10.01 8.73 -33.46
CA LEU A 2 -9.38 10.06 -33.31
C LEU A 2 -7.93 10.05 -32.75
N GLY A 3 -7.27 8.88 -32.70
CA GLY A 3 -5.88 8.73 -32.23
C GLY A 3 -5.67 8.79 -30.71
N TYR A 4 -6.74 8.86 -29.91
CA TYR A 4 -6.67 8.79 -28.45
C TYR A 4 -6.41 7.35 -28.02
N GLU A 5 -5.48 7.16 -27.09
CA GLU A 5 -5.31 5.86 -26.44
C GLU A 5 -6.48 5.56 -25.49
N ASP A 6 -6.80 4.27 -25.36
CA ASP A 6 -7.81 3.81 -24.42
C ASP A 6 -7.32 3.89 -22.96
N ASP A 7 -8.26 4.04 -22.04
CA ASP A 7 -8.08 4.01 -20.59
C ASP A 7 -6.87 4.81 -20.05
N PHE A 8 -7.10 6.11 -19.86
CA PHE A 8 -6.19 7.03 -19.20
C PHE A 8 -5.72 6.57 -17.81
N PHE A 9 -6.57 5.86 -17.08
CA PHE A 9 -6.37 5.52 -15.67
C PHE A 9 -5.84 4.10 -15.45
N SER A 10 -5.49 3.37 -16.51
CA SER A 10 -5.01 1.98 -16.46
C SER A 10 -3.96 1.69 -15.38
N ALA A 11 -2.97 2.57 -15.20
CA ALA A 11 -1.95 2.43 -14.16
C ALA A 11 -2.55 2.57 -12.74
N SER A 12 -3.40 3.57 -12.52
CA SER A 12 -4.08 3.80 -11.24
C SER A 12 -5.06 2.67 -10.93
N GLU A 13 -5.81 2.20 -11.93
CA GLU A 13 -6.68 1.04 -11.78
C GLU A 13 -5.91 -0.22 -11.40
N LEU A 14 -4.73 -0.44 -12.01
CA LEU A 14 -3.87 -1.57 -11.66
C LEU A 14 -3.39 -1.46 -10.21
N ALA A 15 -2.98 -0.26 -9.76
CA ALA A 15 -2.59 -0.03 -8.37
C ALA A 15 -3.76 -0.33 -7.40
N VAL A 16 -4.95 0.17 -7.70
CA VAL A 16 -6.18 -0.02 -6.90
C VAL A 16 -6.64 -1.50 -6.89
N LYS A 17 -6.45 -2.22 -8.00
CA LYS A 17 -6.66 -3.68 -8.07
C LYS A 17 -5.58 -4.43 -7.28
N GLY A 18 -4.33 -3.97 -7.30
CA GLY A 18 -3.24 -4.54 -6.51
C GLY A 18 -3.54 -4.51 -5.01
N VAL A 19 -4.07 -3.39 -4.50
CA VAL A 19 -4.38 -3.22 -3.06
C VAL A 19 -5.67 -3.90 -2.60
N GLY A 20 -6.38 -4.61 -3.48
CA GLY A 20 -7.58 -5.33 -3.08
C GLY A 20 -8.86 -4.47 -2.99
N ILE A 21 -8.92 -3.29 -3.60
CA ILE A 21 -10.11 -2.44 -3.54
C ILE A 21 -11.18 -2.90 -4.54
N THR A 22 -10.76 -3.19 -5.78
CA THR A 22 -11.66 -3.50 -6.89
C THR A 22 -11.39 -4.90 -7.44
N ASN A 23 -12.41 -5.76 -7.46
CA ASN A 23 -12.31 -7.10 -8.05
C ASN A 23 -12.46 -7.02 -9.57
N PRO A 24 -11.43 -7.38 -10.36
CA PRO A 24 -11.52 -7.33 -11.81
C PRO A 24 -12.28 -8.52 -12.40
N TRP A 25 -12.65 -9.53 -11.60
CA TRP A 25 -13.34 -10.74 -12.07
C TRP A 25 -14.76 -10.87 -11.51
N PRO A 26 -15.66 -11.58 -12.23
CA PRO A 26 -16.99 -11.89 -11.72
C PRO A 26 -16.92 -12.65 -10.41
N ARG A 27 -17.78 -12.28 -9.43
CA ARG A 27 -17.75 -12.84 -8.06
C ARG A 27 -17.85 -14.37 -8.00
N LYS A 28 -18.60 -14.99 -8.93
CA LYS A 28 -18.80 -16.45 -8.99
C LYS A 28 -17.73 -17.19 -9.79
N SER A 29 -16.83 -16.49 -10.46
CA SER A 29 -15.71 -17.14 -11.17
C SER A 29 -14.67 -17.62 -10.17
N PHE A 30 -13.95 -18.71 -10.49
CA PHE A 30 -12.86 -19.21 -9.65
C PHE A 30 -11.82 -18.13 -9.32
N LYS A 31 -11.42 -17.33 -10.32
CA LYS A 31 -10.52 -16.17 -10.15
C LYS A 31 -11.12 -15.11 -9.21
N GLY A 32 -12.41 -14.84 -9.33
CA GLY A 32 -13.12 -13.91 -8.45
C GLY A 32 -13.22 -14.39 -7.00
N VAL A 33 -13.36 -15.70 -6.77
CA VAL A 33 -13.34 -16.31 -5.42
C VAL A 33 -11.94 -16.20 -4.81
N LEU A 34 -10.89 -16.60 -5.54
CA LEU A 34 -9.51 -16.47 -5.09
C LEU A 34 -9.15 -15.02 -4.76
N TYR A 35 -9.55 -14.08 -5.60
CA TYR A 35 -9.29 -12.66 -5.35
C TYR A 35 -10.08 -12.15 -4.14
N ASN A 36 -11.31 -12.61 -3.90
CA ASN A 36 -12.02 -12.25 -2.67
C ASN A 36 -11.34 -12.83 -1.43
N LEU A 37 -10.80 -14.04 -1.50
CA LEU A 37 -10.02 -14.62 -0.41
C LEU A 37 -8.76 -13.77 -0.14
N TYR A 38 -8.03 -13.39 -1.19
CA TYR A 38 -6.90 -12.47 -1.09
C TYR A 38 -7.26 -11.16 -0.37
N ARG A 39 -8.39 -10.53 -0.74
CA ARG A 39 -8.86 -9.30 -0.10
C ARG A 39 -9.18 -9.50 1.39
N VAL A 40 -9.82 -10.62 1.74
CA VAL A 40 -10.14 -10.95 3.13
C VAL A 40 -8.84 -11.12 3.92
N VAL A 41 -7.86 -11.85 3.39
CA VAL A 41 -6.55 -12.05 4.03
C VAL A 41 -5.85 -10.71 4.28
N ILE A 42 -5.73 -9.86 3.27
CA ILE A 42 -5.10 -8.52 3.43
C ILE A 42 -5.80 -7.69 4.50
N PHE A 43 -7.14 -7.65 4.47
CA PHE A 43 -7.91 -6.87 5.42
C PHE A 43 -7.77 -7.40 6.84
N SER A 44 -7.78 -8.72 7.02
CA SER A 44 -7.58 -9.37 8.31
C SER A 44 -6.19 -9.08 8.86
N VAL A 45 -5.13 -9.20 8.05
CA VAL A 45 -3.75 -8.91 8.47
C VAL A 45 -3.60 -7.45 8.90
N ALA A 46 -4.09 -6.50 8.09
CA ALA A 46 -4.04 -5.08 8.43
C ALA A 46 -4.81 -4.76 9.72
N THR A 47 -5.98 -5.38 9.91
CA THR A 47 -6.79 -5.17 11.11
C THR A 47 -6.11 -5.70 12.37
N VAL A 48 -5.60 -6.94 12.33
CA VAL A 48 -4.88 -7.56 13.46
C VAL A 48 -3.66 -6.71 13.82
N TYR A 49 -2.87 -6.31 12.82
CA TYR A 49 -1.68 -5.49 13.06
C TYR A 49 -2.03 -4.13 13.66
N PHE A 50 -3.07 -3.46 13.16
CA PHE A 50 -3.51 -2.17 13.71
C PHE A 50 -3.98 -2.30 15.18
N VAL A 51 -4.62 -3.42 15.54
CA VAL A 51 -4.97 -3.70 16.95
C VAL A 51 -3.71 -3.90 17.81
N PHE A 52 -2.70 -4.61 17.32
CA PHE A 52 -1.43 -4.78 18.04
C PHE A 52 -0.69 -3.45 18.24
N GLU A 53 -0.72 -2.55 17.25
CA GLU A 53 -0.18 -1.20 17.42
C GLU A 53 -0.94 -0.40 18.49
N LEU A 54 -2.27 -0.48 18.53
CA LEU A 54 -3.06 0.17 19.59
C LEU A 54 -2.69 -0.34 20.99
N MET A 55 -2.39 -1.64 21.12
CA MET A 55 -1.90 -2.21 22.38
C MET A 55 -0.55 -1.62 22.78
N VAL A 56 0.41 -1.56 21.85
CA VAL A 56 1.72 -0.94 22.09
C VAL A 56 1.60 0.55 22.43
N MET A 57 0.73 1.29 21.75
CA MET A 57 0.48 2.71 22.03
C MET A 57 -0.08 2.91 23.45
N LYS A 58 -0.95 2.00 23.91
CA LYS A 58 -1.49 2.01 25.27
C LYS A 58 -0.42 1.74 26.32
N GLU A 59 0.51 0.84 26.04
CA GLU A 59 1.63 0.51 26.95
C GLU A 59 2.69 1.62 26.98
N THR A 60 2.97 2.22 25.83
CA THR A 60 4.03 3.23 25.68
C THR A 60 3.60 4.63 26.08
N ILE A 61 2.31 4.91 26.30
CA ILE A 61 1.79 6.24 26.68
C ILE A 61 2.42 6.83 27.95
N LYS A 62 2.95 5.97 28.84
CA LYS A 62 3.60 6.38 30.09
C LYS A 62 5.06 6.81 29.90
N ASP A 63 5.68 6.46 28.78
CA ASP A 63 7.05 6.78 28.44
C ASP A 63 7.04 7.69 27.20
N LEU A 64 7.29 8.99 27.43
CA LEU A 64 7.22 10.01 26.39
C LEU A 64 8.12 9.69 25.20
N PHE A 65 9.33 9.19 25.42
CA PHE A 65 10.28 8.91 24.34
C PHE A 65 9.83 7.71 23.50
N LYS A 66 9.34 6.65 24.14
CA LYS A 66 8.77 5.49 23.42
C LYS A 66 7.49 5.87 22.66
N PHE A 67 6.62 6.66 23.29
CA PHE A 67 5.39 7.13 22.65
C PHE A 67 5.69 7.99 21.41
N LEU A 68 6.63 8.94 21.52
CA LEU A 68 7.04 9.78 20.39
C LEU A 68 7.69 8.96 19.25
N GLY A 69 8.41 7.89 19.58
CA GLY A 69 8.94 6.95 18.59
C GLY A 69 7.86 6.21 17.80
N ASN A 70 6.72 5.92 18.44
CA ASN A 70 5.65 5.08 17.86
C ASN A 70 4.51 5.87 17.22
N ILE A 71 4.24 7.10 17.67
CA ILE A 71 3.10 7.89 17.20
C ILE A 71 3.17 8.22 15.70
N GLY A 72 4.37 8.46 15.15
CA GLY A 72 4.54 8.76 13.72
C GLY A 72 4.12 7.59 12.83
N MET A 73 4.44 6.37 13.26
CA MET A 73 4.08 5.14 12.57
C MET A 73 2.60 4.83 12.69
N PHE A 74 2.06 4.92 13.91
CA PHE A 74 0.61 4.82 14.13
C PHE A 74 -0.17 5.82 13.27
N ALA A 75 0.27 7.08 13.20
CA ALA A 75 -0.35 8.08 12.34
C ALA A 75 -0.29 7.70 10.85
N THR A 76 0.84 7.14 10.39
CA THR A 76 1.01 6.66 9.01
C THR A 76 0.04 5.52 8.68
N HIS A 77 -0.08 4.52 9.57
CA HIS A 77 -1.02 3.42 9.38
C HIS A 77 -2.48 3.86 9.51
N PHE A 78 -2.79 4.78 10.43
CA PHE A 78 -4.11 5.40 10.54
C PHE A 78 -4.52 6.13 9.26
N VAL A 79 -3.60 6.86 8.63
CA VAL A 79 -3.82 7.48 7.31
C VAL A 79 -4.05 6.40 6.25
N GLY A 80 -3.28 5.30 6.28
CA GLY A 80 -3.48 4.15 5.39
C GLY A 80 -4.87 3.52 5.51
N VAL A 81 -5.32 3.24 6.74
CA VAL A 81 -6.68 2.73 7.02
C VAL A 81 -7.74 3.71 6.54
N SER A 82 -7.59 4.99 6.87
CA SER A 82 -8.55 6.03 6.49
C SER A 82 -8.70 6.13 4.97
N LYS A 83 -7.57 6.14 4.24
CA LYS A 83 -7.56 6.15 2.77
C LYS A 83 -8.19 4.89 2.18
N PHE A 84 -7.89 3.71 2.74
CA PHE A 84 -8.50 2.45 2.32
C PHE A 84 -10.02 2.46 2.49
N LEU A 85 -10.52 2.98 3.62
CA LEU A 85 -11.96 3.14 3.87
C LEU A 85 -12.61 4.10 2.87
N ILE A 86 -11.96 5.23 2.56
CA ILE A 86 -12.46 6.18 1.55
C ILE A 86 -12.53 5.50 0.17
N LEU A 87 -11.47 4.82 -0.27
CA LEU A 87 -11.47 4.11 -1.56
C LEU A 87 -12.58 3.07 -1.61
N THR A 88 -12.75 2.29 -0.54
CA THR A 88 -13.75 1.21 -0.51
C THR A 88 -15.17 1.76 -0.52
N THR A 89 -15.46 2.78 0.28
CA THR A 89 -16.81 3.35 0.42
C THR A 89 -17.20 4.23 -0.77
N GLN A 90 -16.26 5.00 -1.32
CA GLN A 90 -16.50 5.92 -2.43
C GLN A 90 -16.19 5.35 -3.81
N ARG A 91 -15.77 4.07 -3.93
CA ARG A 91 -15.37 3.44 -5.20
C ARG A 91 -16.30 3.71 -6.37
N LYS A 92 -17.62 3.65 -6.16
CA LYS A 92 -18.62 3.86 -7.23
C LYS A 92 -18.61 5.31 -7.73
N LYS A 93 -18.41 6.28 -6.83
CA LYS A 93 -18.31 7.70 -7.18
C LYS A 93 -17.00 7.97 -7.91
N ILE A 94 -15.89 7.40 -7.43
CA ILE A 94 -14.58 7.49 -8.08
C ILE A 94 -14.65 6.93 -9.51
N GLN A 95 -15.21 5.72 -9.68
CA GLN A 95 -15.40 5.13 -11.01
C GLN A 95 -16.24 6.04 -11.92
N LYS A 96 -17.36 6.58 -11.42
CA LYS A 96 -18.21 7.49 -12.20
C LYS A 96 -17.45 8.74 -12.66
N ILE A 97 -16.56 9.28 -11.83
CA ILE A 97 -15.71 10.43 -12.20
C ILE A 97 -14.72 10.01 -13.28
N MET A 98 -14.05 8.87 -13.11
CA MET A 98 -13.10 8.32 -14.10
C MET A 98 -13.78 8.08 -15.46
N ASP A 99 -14.93 7.41 -15.47
CA ASP A 99 -15.72 7.14 -16.68
C ASP A 99 -16.17 8.45 -17.36
N SER A 100 -16.56 9.46 -16.56
CA SER A 100 -16.93 10.77 -17.08
C SER A 100 -15.75 11.46 -17.76
N LEU A 101 -14.58 11.47 -17.12
CA LEU A 101 -13.36 12.10 -17.65
C LEU A 101 -12.82 11.40 -18.90
N GLN A 102 -13.08 10.11 -19.06
CA GLN A 102 -12.69 9.32 -20.24
C GLN A 102 -13.75 9.30 -21.34
N SER A 103 -14.90 9.93 -21.14
CA SER A 103 -16.00 9.88 -22.11
C SER A 103 -15.62 10.50 -23.45
N ASP A 104 -16.19 9.96 -24.53
CA ASP A 104 -15.95 10.44 -25.90
C ASP A 104 -16.33 11.91 -26.11
N LYS A 105 -17.15 12.48 -25.21
CA LYS A 105 -17.52 13.91 -25.21
C LYS A 105 -16.32 14.84 -25.03
N PHE A 106 -15.23 14.36 -24.44
CA PHE A 106 -13.99 15.11 -24.25
C PHE A 106 -12.93 14.80 -25.32
N LYS A 107 -13.26 14.00 -26.34
CA LYS A 107 -12.36 13.68 -27.45
C LYS A 107 -12.62 14.63 -28.62
N TYR A 108 -11.78 15.65 -28.73
CA TYR A 108 -11.86 16.66 -29.77
C TYR A 108 -11.06 16.26 -31.02
N VAL A 109 -11.55 16.68 -32.20
CA VAL A 109 -10.83 16.59 -33.48
C VAL A 109 -9.69 17.60 -33.48
N SER A 110 -8.59 17.27 -34.16
CA SER A 110 -7.49 18.21 -34.33
C SER A 110 -7.89 19.37 -35.25
N LEU A 111 -7.49 20.60 -34.90
CA LEU A 111 -7.77 21.81 -35.67
C LEU A 111 -6.46 22.55 -35.94
N GLY A 112 -5.99 22.50 -37.19
CA GLY A 112 -4.70 23.06 -37.60
C GLY A 112 -3.55 22.48 -36.77
N ASN A 113 -2.82 23.35 -36.07
CA ASN A 113 -1.70 22.96 -35.22
C ASN A 113 -2.12 22.44 -33.84
N PHE A 114 -3.39 22.57 -33.46
CA PHE A 114 -3.89 22.04 -32.20
C PHE A 114 -4.22 20.56 -32.36
N LYS A 115 -3.43 19.71 -31.69
CA LYS A 115 -3.57 18.25 -31.69
C LYS A 115 -3.90 17.72 -30.28
N PRO A 116 -5.18 17.71 -29.89
CA PRO A 116 -5.64 17.27 -28.57
C PRO A 116 -5.20 15.86 -28.17
N TYR A 117 -5.26 14.93 -29.12
CA TYR A 117 -4.92 13.52 -28.87
C TYR A 117 -3.45 13.35 -28.46
N GLU A 118 -2.52 14.10 -29.05
CA GLU A 118 -1.09 14.06 -28.68
C GLU A 118 -0.89 14.54 -27.24
N LYS A 119 -1.60 15.61 -26.84
CA LYS A 119 -1.57 16.13 -25.46
C LYS A 119 -2.14 15.12 -24.48
N PHE A 120 -3.27 14.50 -24.81
CA PHE A 120 -3.90 13.46 -24.00
C PHE A 120 -2.98 12.25 -23.80
N ASN A 121 -2.44 11.68 -24.88
CA ASN A 121 -1.57 10.51 -24.83
C ASN A 121 -0.28 10.82 -24.05
N THR A 122 0.28 12.02 -24.21
CA THR A 122 1.45 12.47 -23.43
C THR A 122 1.12 12.59 -21.95
N ALA A 123 -0.03 13.18 -21.60
CA ALA A 123 -0.49 13.28 -20.22
C ALA A 123 -0.73 11.90 -19.59
N LYS A 124 -1.36 10.97 -20.32
CA LYS A 124 -1.55 9.58 -19.90
C LYS A 124 -0.22 8.90 -19.59
N LYS A 125 0.75 8.99 -20.51
CA LYS A 125 2.08 8.40 -20.33
C LYS A 125 2.81 9.00 -19.11
N ARG A 126 2.68 10.31 -18.89
CA ARG A 126 3.26 10.97 -17.72
C ARG A 126 2.58 10.52 -16.43
N SER A 127 1.26 10.48 -16.39
CA SER A 127 0.48 9.99 -15.24
C SER A 127 0.85 8.55 -14.90
N SER A 128 0.87 7.65 -15.89
CA SER A 128 1.24 6.25 -15.70
C SER A 128 2.65 6.08 -15.11
N LYS A 129 3.61 6.88 -15.59
CA LYS A 129 4.97 6.90 -15.02
C LYS A 129 4.98 7.38 -13.57
N ILE A 130 4.27 8.46 -13.25
CA ILE A 130 4.18 8.99 -11.89
C ILE A 130 3.58 7.94 -10.95
N VAL A 131 2.46 7.32 -11.32
CA VAL A 131 1.84 6.24 -10.54
C VAL A 131 2.80 5.09 -10.31
N THR A 132 3.50 4.65 -11.36
CA THR A 132 4.48 3.54 -11.25
C THR A 132 5.62 3.90 -10.31
N VAL A 133 6.22 5.09 -10.46
CA VAL A 133 7.30 5.56 -9.60
C VAL A 133 6.82 5.66 -8.14
N LEU A 134 5.63 6.21 -7.91
CA LEU A 134 5.05 6.29 -6.57
C LEU A 134 4.88 4.90 -5.93
N MET A 135 4.32 3.94 -6.66
CA MET A 135 4.19 2.56 -6.18
C MET A 135 5.55 1.96 -5.81
N VAL A 136 6.57 2.14 -6.67
CA VAL A 136 7.93 1.68 -6.40
C VAL A 136 8.52 2.35 -5.16
N CYS A 137 8.36 3.68 -5.01
CA CYS A 137 8.83 4.40 -3.83
C CYS A 137 8.17 3.89 -2.54
N TYR A 138 6.85 3.66 -2.54
CA TYR A 138 6.15 3.14 -1.37
C TYR A 138 6.58 1.72 -0.99
N VAL A 139 6.78 0.83 -1.98
CA VAL A 139 7.35 -0.51 -1.72
C VAL A 139 8.79 -0.40 -1.23
N GLY A 140 9.56 0.55 -1.78
CA GLY A 140 10.94 0.80 -1.40
C GLY A 140 11.12 1.15 0.07
N VAL A 141 10.16 1.85 0.69
CA VAL A 141 10.18 2.14 2.14
C VAL A 141 10.22 0.86 2.98
N GLY A 142 9.43 -0.14 2.60
CA GLY A 142 9.42 -1.42 3.31
C GLY A 142 10.68 -2.23 3.09
N VAL A 143 11.15 -2.29 1.83
CA VAL A 143 12.42 -2.94 1.50
C VAL A 143 13.58 -2.29 2.27
N SER A 144 13.63 -0.96 2.34
CA SER A 144 14.69 -0.27 3.09
C SER A 144 14.63 -0.55 4.59
N ALA A 145 13.42 -0.59 5.17
CA ALA A 145 13.24 -0.90 6.59
C ALA A 145 13.70 -2.33 6.92
N HIS A 146 13.36 -3.30 6.07
CA HIS A 146 13.82 -4.68 6.21
C HIS A 146 15.34 -4.79 6.12
N ILE A 147 15.95 -4.15 5.10
CA ILE A 147 17.41 -4.15 4.94
C ILE A 147 18.07 -3.54 6.17
N SER A 148 17.58 -2.40 6.68
CA SER A 148 18.11 -1.78 7.90
C SER A 148 18.01 -2.70 9.12
N ALA A 149 16.88 -3.42 9.30
CA ALA A 149 16.71 -4.37 10.38
C ALA A 149 17.72 -5.52 10.32
N VAL A 150 17.91 -6.09 9.12
CA VAL A 150 18.89 -7.15 8.89
C VAL A 150 20.32 -6.67 9.11
N LEU A 151 20.68 -5.49 8.59
CA LEU A 151 22.01 -4.90 8.77
C LEU A 151 22.32 -4.64 10.25
N ASN A 152 21.35 -4.15 11.02
CA ASN A 152 21.53 -3.92 12.46
C ASN A 152 21.72 -5.22 13.25
N MET A 153 21.26 -6.36 12.72
CA MET A 153 21.44 -7.67 13.33
C MET A 153 22.76 -8.35 12.91
N LEU A 154 23.47 -7.82 11.90
CA LEU A 154 24.77 -8.35 11.49
C LEU A 154 25.79 -8.14 12.61
N GLY A 155 26.38 -9.25 13.09
CA GLY A 155 27.35 -9.25 14.19
C GLY A 155 26.93 -10.10 15.39
N HIS A 156 25.68 -10.58 15.43
CA HIS A 156 25.19 -11.52 16.43
C HIS A 156 25.25 -12.97 15.94
N GLU A 157 25.69 -13.90 16.80
CA GLU A 157 25.70 -15.33 16.46
C GLU A 157 24.29 -15.92 16.41
N TYR A 158 24.10 -17.01 15.64
CA TYR A 158 22.78 -17.61 15.39
C TYR A 158 22.10 -18.19 16.64
N THR A 159 22.89 -18.51 17.65
CA THR A 159 22.47 -19.14 18.92
C THR A 159 22.46 -18.17 20.11
N GLU A 160 22.84 -16.90 19.91
CA GLU A 160 22.76 -15.91 20.96
C GLU A 160 21.31 -15.60 21.30
N ASN A 161 21.03 -15.51 22.60
CA ASN A 161 19.74 -15.08 23.11
C ASN A 161 19.60 -13.57 22.87
N ILE A 162 19.04 -13.20 21.72
CA ILE A 162 18.88 -11.81 21.30
C ILE A 162 17.43 -11.36 21.45
N ASP A 163 17.23 -10.12 21.91
CA ASP A 163 15.91 -9.49 21.90
C ASP A 163 15.63 -8.91 20.51
N CYS A 164 14.81 -9.62 19.71
CA CYS A 164 14.46 -9.18 18.36
C CYS A 164 13.76 -7.81 18.34
N GLN A 165 13.14 -7.38 19.45
CA GLN A 165 12.45 -6.09 19.54
C GLN A 165 13.42 -4.90 19.39
N MET A 166 14.72 -5.10 19.59
CA MET A 166 15.72 -4.05 19.37
C MET A 166 16.02 -3.78 17.90
N PHE A 167 15.72 -4.74 17.01
CA PHE A 167 16.06 -4.66 15.59
C PHE A 167 14.87 -4.39 14.68
N VAL A 168 13.65 -4.69 15.15
CA VAL A 168 12.44 -4.43 14.37
C VAL A 168 12.30 -2.93 14.15
N PRO A 169 12.05 -2.49 12.90
CA PRO A 169 11.85 -1.07 12.60
C PRO A 169 10.54 -0.54 13.21
N TYR A 170 9.67 -1.44 13.69
CA TYR A 170 8.31 -1.15 14.12
C TYR A 170 7.99 -1.89 15.42
N PHE A 171 7.42 -1.17 16.39
CA PHE A 171 6.95 -1.78 17.63
C PHE A 171 5.51 -2.25 17.46
N SER A 172 5.32 -3.57 17.49
CA SER A 172 4.00 -4.20 17.52
C SER A 172 4.01 -5.31 18.56
N TYR A 173 2.88 -5.47 19.25
CA TYR A 173 2.74 -6.51 20.27
C TYR A 173 2.68 -7.87 19.60
N TRP A 174 3.57 -8.79 19.99
CA TRP A 174 3.54 -10.17 19.56
C TRP A 174 3.56 -11.10 20.78
N PRO A 175 2.63 -12.06 20.88
CA PRO A 175 2.50 -12.92 22.06
C PRO A 175 3.47 -14.11 22.05
N TYR A 176 4.57 -14.04 21.28
CA TYR A 176 5.52 -15.13 21.11
C TYR A 176 6.95 -14.65 21.35
N ASP A 177 7.77 -15.52 21.95
CA ASP A 177 9.18 -15.24 22.20
C ASP A 177 10.03 -15.47 20.94
N PHE A 178 10.49 -14.37 20.35
CA PHE A 178 11.48 -14.35 19.27
C PHE A 178 12.85 -14.07 19.88
N ASN A 179 13.54 -15.13 20.30
CA ASN A 179 14.78 -15.04 21.07
C ASN A 179 15.98 -15.71 20.39
N THR A 180 15.88 -15.96 19.08
CA THR A 180 16.95 -16.53 18.26
C THR A 180 16.98 -15.79 16.93
N THR A 181 18.13 -15.76 16.27
CA THR A 181 18.33 -15.07 14.99
C THR A 181 17.36 -15.55 13.91
N PHE A 182 17.10 -16.88 13.84
CA PHE A 182 16.10 -17.43 12.93
C PHE A 182 14.69 -16.87 13.20
N LYS A 183 14.29 -16.83 14.47
CA LYS A 183 13.01 -16.26 14.89
C LYS A 183 12.93 -14.76 14.60
N CYS A 184 14.02 -13.99 14.72
CA CYS A 184 14.03 -12.58 14.32
C CYS A 184 13.77 -12.40 12.82
N HIS A 185 14.34 -13.25 11.96
CA HIS A 185 14.05 -13.20 10.52
C HIS A 185 12.57 -13.49 10.20
N ILE A 186 11.98 -14.48 10.89
CA ILE A 186 10.53 -14.74 10.78
C ILE A 186 9.75 -13.51 11.21
N LEU A 187 10.13 -12.88 12.33
CA LEU A 187 9.48 -11.68 12.83
C LEU A 187 9.57 -10.54 11.80
N PHE A 188 10.74 -10.28 11.21
CA PHE A 188 10.91 -9.25 10.18
C PHE A 188 9.97 -9.50 8.99
N PHE A 189 9.89 -10.74 8.51
CA PHE A 189 8.97 -11.10 7.42
C PHE A 189 7.49 -10.88 7.81
N LEU A 190 7.12 -11.17 9.06
CA LEU A 190 5.77 -10.91 9.57
C LEU A 190 5.45 -9.42 9.66
N PHE A 191 6.45 -8.55 9.88
CA PHE A 191 6.31 -7.09 9.87
C PHE A 191 6.25 -6.49 8.46
N ASP A 192 6.94 -7.08 7.49
CA ASP A 192 6.93 -6.60 6.10
C ASP A 192 5.54 -6.65 5.48
N TRP A 193 4.75 -7.66 5.84
CA TRP A 193 3.45 -7.90 5.24
C TRP A 193 2.41 -6.78 5.54
N PRO A 194 2.13 -6.44 6.81
CA PRO A 194 1.24 -5.33 7.14
C PRO A 194 1.78 -4.00 6.64
N LEU A 195 3.10 -3.77 6.72
CA LEU A 195 3.71 -2.55 6.18
C LEU A 195 3.47 -2.41 4.67
N GLY A 196 3.72 -3.49 3.92
CA GLY A 196 3.46 -3.55 2.49
C GLY A 196 1.99 -3.27 2.17
N ILE A 197 1.06 -3.79 2.98
CA ILE A 197 -0.37 -3.52 2.83
C ILE A 197 -0.69 -2.04 3.06
N PHE A 198 -0.23 -1.42 4.15
CA PHE A 198 -0.49 -0.01 4.44
C PHE A 198 0.15 0.93 3.41
N ALA A 199 1.42 0.69 3.07
CA ALA A 199 2.12 1.46 2.04
C ALA A 199 1.40 1.37 0.70
N SER A 200 0.99 0.15 0.29
CA SER A 200 0.25 -0.03 -0.95
C SER A 200 -1.11 0.65 -0.90
N ASN A 201 -1.86 0.58 0.22
CA ASN A 201 -3.14 1.29 0.38
C ASN A 201 -3.00 2.81 0.21
N ILE A 202 -1.95 3.39 0.77
CA ILE A 202 -1.63 4.82 0.59
C ILE A 202 -1.30 5.09 -0.88
N ALA A 203 -0.44 4.29 -1.48
CA ALA A 203 -0.02 4.44 -2.87
C ALA A 203 -1.21 4.32 -3.85
N GLY A 204 -2.10 3.35 -3.63
CA GLY A 204 -3.32 3.18 -4.41
C GLY A 204 -4.25 4.39 -4.32
N TYR A 205 -4.39 5.00 -3.13
CA TYR A 205 -5.15 6.25 -2.98
C TYR A 205 -4.49 7.41 -3.72
N VAL A 206 -3.19 7.59 -3.54
CA VAL A 206 -2.44 8.68 -4.18
C VAL A 206 -2.41 8.52 -5.70
N SER A 207 -2.45 7.29 -6.22
CA SER A 207 -2.50 7.03 -7.67
C SER A 207 -3.76 7.56 -8.36
N LEU A 208 -4.82 7.83 -7.59
CA LEU A 208 -6.09 8.37 -8.09
C LEU A 208 -6.20 9.91 -7.95
N LEU A 209 -5.21 10.56 -7.34
CA LEU A 209 -5.09 12.03 -7.24
C LEU A 209 -4.25 12.58 -8.40
#